data_AF-A0A2H1WK15-F1
#
_entry.id   AF-A0A2H1WK15-F1
#
_cell.length_a   1.000
_cell.length_b   1.000
_cell.length_c   1.000
_cell.angle_alpha   90.00
_cell.angle_beta   90.00
_cell.angle_gamma   90.00
#
_symmetry.space_group_name_H-M   'P 1'
#
loop_
_entity.id
_entity.type
_entity.pdbx_description
1 polymer ?
#
loop_
_entity_poly.entity_id
_entity_poly.type
_entity_poly.pdbx_seq_one_letter_code
_entity_poly.pdbx_strand_id
1 'polypeptide(L)'
;MTQSVIVKCRIYYNEMLGVLVILSCLLALAIAGQSSPINYCGAKMCKNTNAHTLCQYPKGASPKCNSYMKSRLRTYEKKNILDRLNVLRSLAAQGAMFPFPPAQDMLKL
;
A
#
# COMPACT_ATOMS: atom_id res chain seq x y z
N MET A 1 -56.63 -20.27 11.01
CA MET A 1 -55.94 -18.96 11.14
C MET A 1 -54.47 -19.08 11.60
N THR A 2 -53.87 -20.27 11.66
CA THR A 2 -52.49 -20.47 12.19
C THR A 2 -51.41 -20.54 11.11
N GLN A 3 -51.75 -20.84 9.85
CA GLN A 3 -50.77 -21.03 8.77
C GLN A 3 -50.16 -19.70 8.27
N SER A 4 -50.94 -18.62 8.18
CA SER A 4 -50.44 -17.32 7.69
C SER A 4 -49.47 -16.62 8.65
N VAL A 5 -49.56 -16.88 9.96
CA VAL A 5 -48.66 -16.26 10.97
C VAL A 5 -47.29 -16.94 10.93
N ILE A 6 -47.26 -18.27 10.80
CA ILE A 6 -46.01 -19.04 10.70
C ILE A 6 -45.24 -18.69 9.42
N VAL A 7 -45.94 -18.54 8.29
CA VAL A 7 -45.31 -18.17 7.01
C VAL A 7 -44.72 -16.75 7.08
N LYS A 8 -45.43 -15.78 7.68
CA LYS A 8 -44.88 -14.42 7.87
C LYS A 8 -43.65 -14.44 8.78
N CYS A 9 -43.69 -15.06 9.95
CA CYS A 9 -42.51 -15.14 10.83
C CYS A 9 -41.31 -15.84 10.16
N ARG A 10 -41.55 -16.85 9.33
CA ARG A 10 -40.49 -17.55 8.58
C ARG A 10 -39.87 -16.67 7.49
N ILE A 11 -40.66 -15.82 6.83
CA ILE A 11 -40.16 -14.83 5.86
C ILE A 11 -39.36 -13.73 6.59
N TYR A 12 -39.89 -13.16 7.68
CA TYR A 12 -39.17 -12.15 8.48
C TYR A 12 -37.86 -12.69 9.08
N TYR A 13 -37.82 -13.96 9.51
CA TYR A 13 -36.59 -14.60 10.00
C TYR A 13 -35.54 -14.73 8.90
N ASN A 14 -35.93 -15.11 7.67
CA ASN A 14 -35.01 -15.22 6.54
C ASN A 14 -34.47 -13.86 6.08
N GLU A 15 -35.30 -12.81 6.08
CA GLU A 15 -34.87 -11.43 5.76
C GLU A 15 -33.91 -10.88 6.82
N MET A 16 -34.23 -11.05 8.11
CA MET A 16 -33.37 -10.60 9.21
C MET A 16 -32.07 -11.41 9.29
N LEU A 17 -32.10 -12.72 9.00
CA LEU A 17 -30.91 -13.55 8.89
C LEU A 17 -30.05 -13.12 7.70
N GLY A 18 -30.66 -12.77 6.55
CA GLY A 18 -29.97 -12.22 5.39
C GLY A 18 -29.23 -10.93 5.71
N VAL A 19 -29.89 -9.98 6.37
CA VAL A 19 -29.26 -8.72 6.81
C VAL A 19 -28.12 -8.97 7.80
N LEU A 20 -28.28 -9.90 8.75
CA LEU A 20 -27.23 -10.28 9.71
C LEU A 20 -26.01 -10.93 9.02
N VAL A 21 -26.24 -11.77 8.01
CA VAL A 21 -25.15 -12.38 7.23
C VAL A 21 -24.41 -11.32 6.41
N ILE A 22 -25.13 -10.38 5.79
CA ILE A 22 -24.50 -9.27 5.04
C ILE A 22 -23.69 -8.39 6.00
N LEU A 23 -24.26 -8.00 7.15
CA LEU A 23 -23.55 -7.18 8.14
C LEU A 23 -22.29 -7.88 8.66
N SER A 24 -22.36 -9.17 8.95
CA SER A 24 -21.21 -9.94 9.45
C SER A 24 -20.13 -10.12 8.39
N CYS A 25 -20.50 -10.33 7.13
CA CYS A 25 -19.56 -10.32 6.00
C CYS A 25 -18.87 -8.97 5.82
N LEU A 26 -19.61 -7.86 5.89
CA LEU A 26 -19.05 -6.51 5.79
C LEU A 26 -18.08 -6.21 6.94
N LEU A 27 -18.41 -6.64 8.17
CA LEU A 27 -17.51 -6.52 9.31
C LEU A 27 -16.23 -7.35 9.12
N ALA A 28 -16.35 -8.60 8.65
CA ALA A 28 -15.20 -9.47 8.41
C ALA A 28 -14.25 -8.89 7.34
N LEU A 29 -14.80 -8.33 6.25
CA LEU A 29 -14.04 -7.65 5.19
C LEU A 29 -13.33 -6.40 5.71
N ALA A 30 -13.96 -5.62 6.60
CA ALA A 30 -13.35 -4.43 7.20
C ALA A 30 -12.16 -4.77 8.12
N ILE A 31 -12.18 -5.94 8.77
CA ILE A 31 -11.08 -6.41 9.62
C ILE A 31 -9.94 -6.99 8.77
N ALA A 32 -10.27 -7.76 7.73
CA ALA A 32 -9.28 -8.38 6.85
C ALA A 32 -8.47 -7.39 6.00
N GLY A 33 -9.01 -6.18 5.75
CA GLY A 33 -8.31 -5.14 4.99
C GLY A 33 -7.23 -4.36 5.77
N GLN A 34 -7.10 -4.59 7.08
CA GLN A 34 -6.13 -3.87 7.89
C GLN A 34 -4.78 -4.58 7.88
N SER A 35 -3.87 -4.09 7.04
CA SER A 35 -2.46 -4.48 7.13
C SER A 35 -1.88 -4.01 8.47
N SER A 36 -1.28 -4.93 9.23
CA SER A 36 -0.55 -4.55 10.44
C SER A 36 0.54 -3.54 10.09
N PRO A 37 0.76 -2.50 10.90
CA PRO A 37 1.83 -1.55 10.65
C PRO A 37 3.17 -2.29 10.57
N ILE A 38 3.92 -2.05 9.50
CA ILE A 38 5.24 -2.66 9.30
C ILE A 38 6.17 -2.17 10.40
N ASN A 39 6.72 -3.11 11.19
CA ASN A 39 7.75 -2.80 12.16
C ASN A 39 9.12 -2.77 11.48
N TYR A 40 9.71 -1.57 11.39
CA TYR A 40 11.04 -1.37 10.80
C TYR A 40 12.19 -1.55 11.80
N CYS A 41 11.90 -1.67 13.09
CA CYS A 41 12.90 -1.95 14.12
C CYS A 41 13.23 -3.44 14.16
N GLY A 42 14.52 -3.78 14.25
CA GLY A 42 14.98 -5.16 14.16
C GLY A 42 14.68 -5.84 12.82
N ALA A 43 14.48 -5.07 11.73
CA ALA A 43 14.11 -5.63 10.44
C ALA A 43 15.25 -6.51 9.88
N LYS A 44 14.92 -7.70 9.35
CA LYS A 44 15.88 -8.64 8.75
C LYS A 44 16.68 -8.02 7.61
N MET A 45 16.04 -7.16 6.80
CA MET A 45 16.70 -6.41 5.71
C MET A 45 17.79 -5.44 6.21
N CYS A 46 17.77 -5.12 7.50
CA CYS A 46 18.80 -4.33 8.20
C CYS A 46 19.62 -5.20 9.16
N LYS A 47 19.80 -6.50 8.86
CA LYS A 47 20.55 -7.47 9.69
C LYS A 47 20.07 -7.53 11.14
N ASN A 48 18.75 -7.43 11.35
CA ASN A 48 18.11 -7.40 12.67
C ASN A 48 18.57 -6.24 13.58
N THR A 49 19.07 -5.16 12.99
CA THR A 49 19.44 -3.94 13.73
C THR A 49 18.33 -2.89 13.64
N ASN A 50 18.40 -1.86 14.49
CA ASN A 50 17.53 -0.68 14.42
C ASN A 50 18.07 0.38 13.44
N ALA A 51 18.84 -0.02 12.42
CA ALA A 51 19.46 0.91 11.48
C ALA A 51 18.48 1.55 10.48
N HIS A 52 17.26 1.05 10.37
CA HIS A 52 16.30 1.54 9.39
C HIS A 52 15.85 2.99 9.70
N THR A 53 15.77 3.86 8.69
CA THR A 53 15.40 5.29 8.88
C THR A 53 14.06 5.46 9.60
N LEU A 54 13.04 4.67 9.24
CA LEU A 54 11.72 4.71 9.89
C LEU A 54 11.69 4.08 11.29
N CYS A 55 12.77 3.42 11.73
CA CYS A 55 12.94 3.01 13.12
C CYS A 55 13.73 4.06 13.92
N GLN A 56 14.82 4.59 13.34
CA GLN A 56 15.71 5.54 14.02
C GLN A 56 15.04 6.89 14.29
N TYR A 57 14.27 7.39 13.33
CA TYR A 57 13.77 8.76 13.37
C TYR A 57 12.24 8.78 13.55
N PRO A 58 11.73 9.68 14.41
CA PRO A 58 10.29 9.85 14.55
C PRO A 58 9.70 10.43 13.26
N LYS A 59 8.39 10.24 13.10
CA LYS A 59 7.66 10.76 11.95
C LYS A 59 7.69 12.30 11.93
N GLY A 60 8.19 12.88 10.85
CA GLY A 60 8.19 14.33 10.63
C GLY A 60 9.55 14.86 10.22
N ALA A 61 9.62 16.17 9.97
CA ALA A 61 10.89 16.84 9.76
C ALA A 61 11.62 17.03 11.10
N SER A 62 12.96 17.08 11.07
CA SER A 62 13.76 17.39 12.25
C SER A 62 13.45 18.81 12.75
N PRO A 63 13.54 19.09 14.07
CA PRO A 63 13.53 20.46 14.59
C PRO A 63 14.60 21.37 13.97
N LYS A 64 15.66 20.79 13.38
CA LYS A 64 16.70 21.55 12.66
C LYS A 64 16.23 22.10 11.30
N CYS A 65 15.08 21.68 10.79
CA CYS A 65 14.57 22.12 9.50
C CYS A 65 13.75 23.43 9.64
N ASN A 66 14.45 24.57 9.73
CA ASN A 66 13.85 25.89 10.02
C ASN A 66 12.87 26.41 8.94
N SER A 67 12.96 25.91 7.71
CA SER A 67 12.10 26.33 6.59
C SER A 67 11.48 25.13 5.87
N TYR A 68 11.11 24.10 6.64
CA TYR A 68 10.49 22.91 6.08
C TYR A 68 9.14 23.24 5.45
N MET A 69 9.04 23.00 4.14
CA MET A 69 7.76 22.99 3.43
C MET A 69 7.39 21.55 3.10
N LYS A 70 6.26 21.11 3.65
CA LYS A 70 5.71 19.80 3.36
C LYS A 70 5.19 19.77 1.92
N SER A 71 5.96 19.22 1.01
CA SER A 71 5.53 18.95 -0.36
C SER A 71 5.32 17.46 -0.56
N ARG A 72 4.16 17.09 -1.14
CA ARG A 72 3.88 15.73 -1.58
C ARG A 72 3.97 15.70 -3.10
N LEU A 73 4.66 14.69 -3.63
CA LEU A 73 4.64 14.43 -5.06
C LEU A 73 3.23 14.04 -5.51
N ARG A 74 2.72 14.79 -6.48
CA ARG A 74 1.48 14.49 -7.19
C ARG A 74 1.69 13.28 -8.10
N THR A 75 0.60 12.63 -8.50
CA THR A 75 0.66 11.42 -9.33
C THR A 75 1.41 11.64 -10.64
N TYR A 76 1.17 12.77 -11.32
CA TYR A 76 1.89 13.07 -12.57
C TYR A 76 3.38 13.34 -12.33
N GLU A 77 3.77 13.91 -11.19
CA GLU A 77 5.17 14.17 -10.86
C GLU A 77 5.92 12.86 -10.62
N LYS A 78 5.29 11.92 -9.89
CA LYS A 78 5.83 10.57 -9.71
C LYS A 78 6.00 9.84 -11.04
N LYS A 79 5.00 9.95 -11.93
CA LYS A 79 5.06 9.39 -13.29
C LYS A 79 6.21 10.00 -14.08
N ASN A 80 6.36 11.33 -14.06
CA ASN A 80 7.44 12.01 -14.78
C ASN A 80 8.83 11.58 -14.29
N ILE A 81 9.00 11.43 -12.97
CA ILE A 81 10.24 10.92 -12.38
C ILE A 81 10.51 9.49 -12.87
N LEU A 82 9.50 8.61 -12.81
CA LEU A 82 9.62 7.22 -13.24
C LEU A 82 9.95 7.10 -14.73
N ASP A 83 9.26 7.86 -15.57
CA ASP A 83 9.47 7.90 -17.02
C ASP A 83 10.90 8.36 -17.33
N ARG A 84 11.39 9.41 -16.65
CA ARG A 84 12.76 9.89 -16.83
C ARG A 84 13.81 8.86 -16.42
N LEU A 85 13.62 8.18 -15.29
CA LEU A 85 14.51 7.12 -14.83
C LEU A 85 14.55 5.96 -15.84
N ASN A 86 13.38 5.53 -16.33
CA ASN A 86 13.28 4.42 -17.26
C ASN A 86 13.87 4.76 -18.65
N VAL A 87 13.78 6.01 -19.12
CA VAL A 87 14.48 6.46 -20.34
C VAL A 87 16.00 6.31 -20.18
N LEU A 88 16.56 6.81 -19.08
CA LEU A 88 18.00 6.72 -18.83
C LEU A 88 18.47 5.26 -18.66
N ARG A 89 17.70 4.43 -17.94
CA ARG A 89 17.97 2.99 -17.84
C ARG A 89 17.98 2.30 -19.20
N SER A 90 17.03 2.64 -20.09
CA SER A 90 16.96 2.09 -21.44
C SER A 90 18.15 2.51 -22.30
N LEU A 91 18.56 3.79 -22.24
CA LEU A 91 19.76 4.26 -22.95
C LEU A 91 21.03 3.56 -22.46
N ALA A 92 21.14 3.31 -21.15
CA ALA A 92 22.25 2.56 -20.57
C ALA A 92 22.24 1.12 -21.09
N ALA A 93 21.07 0.49 -21.07
CA ALA A 93 20.90 -0.90 -21.48
C ALA A 93 21.26 -1.14 -22.94
N GLN A 94 21.04 -0.15 -23.81
CA GLN A 94 21.40 -0.21 -25.22
C GLN A 94 22.89 0.02 -25.49
N GLY A 95 23.67 0.43 -24.47
CA GLY A 95 25.06 0.87 -24.67
C GLY A 95 25.17 2.22 -25.36
N ALA A 96 24.09 3.02 -25.36
CA ALA A 96 24.05 4.33 -26.01
C ALA A 96 24.70 5.45 -25.18
N MET A 97 25.16 5.14 -23.95
CA MET A 97 25.86 6.08 -23.07
C MET A 97 27.32 5.66 -22.95
N PHE A 98 28.22 6.30 -23.71
CA PHE A 98 29.66 6.08 -23.58
C PHE A 98 30.13 6.48 -22.16
N PRO A 99 31.01 5.71 -21.49
CA PRO A 99 31.70 4.48 -21.93
C PRO A 99 31.01 3.19 -21.46
N PHE A 100 29.72 3.22 -21.11
CA PHE A 100 29.03 2.09 -20.49
C PHE A 100 28.64 1.01 -21.52
N PRO A 101 28.89 -0.28 -21.22
CA PRO A 101 28.46 -1.37 -22.08
C PRO A 101 26.93 -1.56 -22.03
N PRO A 102 26.34 -2.23 -23.04
CA PRO A 102 24.93 -2.61 -22.99
C PRO A 102 24.65 -3.58 -21.83
N ALA A 103 23.40 -3.59 -21.35
CA ALA A 103 22.94 -4.46 -20.27
C ALA A 103 21.80 -5.36 -20.75
N GLN A 104 21.93 -6.66 -20.50
CA GLN A 104 21.00 -7.68 -21.00
C GLN A 104 19.66 -7.74 -20.23
N ASP A 105 19.66 -7.39 -18.94
CA ASP A 105 18.49 -7.57 -18.06
C ASP A 105 18.16 -6.29 -17.25
N MET A 106 18.18 -5.14 -17.94
CA MET A 106 17.85 -3.85 -17.33
C MET A 106 16.34 -3.58 -17.40
N LEU A 107 15.58 -4.11 -16.45
CA LEU A 107 14.12 -3.98 -16.40
C LEU A 107 13.65 -2.55 -16.10
N LYS A 108 12.41 -2.23 -16.47
CA LYS A 108 11.76 -0.98 -16.02
C LYS A 108 11.52 -1.02 -14.52
N LEU A 109 11.69 0.14 -13.88
CA LEU A 109 11.23 0.40 -12.52
C LEU A 109 9.71 0.49 -12.46
#